data_AF-A0A3C0I2F1-F1
#
_entry.id   AF-A0A3C0I2F1-F1
#
_cell.length_a   1.000
_cell.length_b   1.000
_cell.length_c   1.000
_cell.angle_alpha   90.00
_cell.angle_beta   90.00
_cell.angle_gamma   90.00
#
_symmetry.space_group_name_H-M   'P 1'
#
loop_
_entity.id
_entity.type
_entity.pdbx_description
1 polymer ?
#
loop_
_entity_poly.entity_id
_entity_poly.type
_entity_poly.pdbx_seq_one_letter_code
_entity_poly.pdbx_strand_id
1 'polypeptide(L)'
;MKIKQIKINSYKVLQNLEISFTDREGNILDTVIIAGVNGTGKTTLLELIQNSLTTHFRFDNNDDAIDFVDKDATKLIYISVFDHPKELVSSKIKDFLDYL
;
A
#
# COMPACT_ATOMS: atom_id res chain seq x y z
N MET A 1 1.55 10.19 5.63
CA MET A 1 1.05 9.00 4.92
C MET A 1 0.83 7.83 5.89
N LYS A 2 -0.39 7.28 5.95
CA LYS A 2 -0.73 6.03 6.61
C LYS A 2 -1.36 5.06 5.60
N ILE A 3 -1.19 3.75 5.79
CA ILE A 3 -1.82 2.72 4.95
C ILE A 3 -3.23 2.45 5.48
N LYS A 4 -4.24 2.49 4.61
CA LYS A 4 -5.64 2.19 4.93
C LYS A 4 -5.98 0.74 4.63
N GLN A 5 -5.54 0.22 3.48
CA GLN A 5 -5.87 -1.13 3.03
C GLN A 5 -4.79 -1.69 2.12
N ILE A 6 -4.54 -3.00 2.22
CA ILE A 6 -3.75 -3.76 1.24
C ILE A 6 -4.61 -4.89 0.69
N LYS A 7 -4.60 -5.07 -0.63
CA LYS A 7 -5.18 -6.23 -1.29
C LYS A 7 -4.18 -6.82 -2.29
N ILE A 8 -3.91 -8.10 -2.15
CA ILE A 8 -2.94 -8.86 -2.93
C ILE A 8 -3.68 -10.02 -3.58
N ASN A 9 -3.55 -10.16 -4.88
CA ASN A 9 -4.07 -11.30 -5.63
C ASN A 9 -2.94 -12.25 -5.99
N SER A 10 -3.05 -13.50 -5.53
CA SER A 10 -2.23 -14.64 -5.92
C SER A 10 -0.71 -14.38 -5.98
N TYR A 11 -0.10 -13.94 -4.88
CA TYR A 11 1.34 -13.65 -4.83
C TYR A 11 2.11 -14.55 -3.85
N LYS A 12 3.03 -15.38 -4.38
CA LYS A 12 3.93 -16.26 -3.59
C LYS A 12 3.16 -16.97 -2.46
N VAL A 13 3.67 -16.89 -1.22
CA VAL A 13 3.06 -17.47 -0.02
C VAL A 13 1.85 -16.68 0.50
N LEU A 14 1.66 -15.43 0.07
CA LEU A 14 0.57 -14.57 0.51
C LEU A 14 -0.76 -14.92 -0.19
N GLN A 15 -0.70 -15.58 -1.35
CA GLN A 15 -1.87 -15.95 -2.16
C GLN A 15 -2.84 -14.77 -2.32
N ASN A 16 -4.13 -14.96 -2.06
CA ASN A 16 -5.13 -13.90 -2.00
C ASN A 16 -5.22 -13.38 -0.57
N LEU A 17 -4.89 -12.10 -0.36
CA LEU A 17 -4.83 -11.47 0.95
C LEU A 17 -5.48 -10.09 0.89
N GLU A 18 -6.39 -9.81 1.81
CA GLU A 18 -7.01 -8.50 1.99
C GLU A 18 -6.93 -8.10 3.46
N ILE A 19 -6.30 -6.96 3.73
CA ILE A 19 -6.07 -6.44 5.09
C ILE A 19 -6.57 -5.00 5.14
N SER A 20 -7.48 -4.73 6.07
CA SER A 20 -7.81 -3.36 6.49
C SER A 20 -6.94 -2.95 7.67
N PHE A 21 -6.43 -1.73 7.64
CA PHE A 21 -5.70 -1.08 8.73
C PHE A 21 -6.56 -0.03 9.44
N THR A 22 -7.88 -0.22 9.43
CA THR A 22 -8.82 0.61 10.17
C THR A 22 -9.36 -0.12 11.40
N ASP A 23 -9.69 0.63 12.45
CA ASP A 23 -10.50 0.13 13.55
C ASP A 23 -11.99 -0.03 13.13
N ARG A 24 -12.85 -0.38 14.09
CA ARG A 24 -14.28 -0.58 13.87
C ARG A 24 -15.04 0.71 13.57
N GLU A 25 -14.47 1.86 13.90
CA GLU A 25 -15.03 3.18 13.67
C GLU A 25 -14.53 3.78 12.35
N GLY A 26 -13.60 3.11 11.67
CA GLY A 26 -13.01 3.54 10.40
C GLY A 26 -11.75 4.38 10.55
N ASN A 27 -11.22 4.55 11.77
CA ASN A 27 -9.99 5.30 11.99
C ASN A 27 -8.77 4.45 11.61
N ILE A 28 -7.78 5.05 10.95
CA ILE A 28 -6.57 4.35 10.53
C ILE A 28 -5.64 4.13 11.74
N LEU A 29 -5.24 2.89 11.93
CA LEU A 29 -4.37 2.46 13.03
C LEU A 29 -3.01 3.19 12.99
N ASP A 30 -2.57 3.68 14.15
CA ASP A 30 -1.24 4.28 14.32
C ASP A 30 -0.12 3.23 14.38
N THR A 31 -0.44 2.02 14.82
CA THR A 31 0.53 0.95 15.02
C THR A 31 -0.06 -0.37 14.59
N VAL A 32 0.71 -1.13 13.83
CA VAL A 32 0.32 -2.44 13.31
C VAL A 32 1.45 -3.42 13.59
N ILE A 33 1.10 -4.61 14.11
CA ILE A 33 2.04 -5.68 14.39
C ILE A 33 1.78 -6.83 13.42
N ILE A 34 2.81 -7.22 12.66
CA ILE A 34 2.77 -8.40 11.78
C ILE A 34 3.49 -9.55 12.49
N ALA A 35 2.73 -10.52 13.00
CA ALA A 35 3.24 -11.68 13.71
C ALA A 35 2.83 -13.00 13.03
N GLY A 36 3.58 -14.07 13.29
CA GLY A 36 3.33 -15.40 12.72
C GLY A 36 4.60 -16.25 12.68
N VAL A 37 4.46 -17.54 12.38
CA VAL A 37 5.60 -18.47 12.29
C VAL A 37 6.53 -18.13 11.11
N ASN A 38 7.73 -18.69 11.10
CA ASN A 38 8.67 -18.47 9.99
C ASN A 38 8.12 -19.04 8.68
N GLY A 39 8.41 -18.36 7.57
CA GLY A 39 7.93 -18.76 6.24
C GLY A 39 6.51 -18.32 5.88
N THR A 40 5.75 -17.66 6.76
CA THR A 40 4.36 -17.23 6.46
C THR A 40 4.24 -15.96 5.61
N GLY A 41 5.35 -15.42 5.12
CA GLY A 41 5.33 -14.25 4.23
C GLY A 41 5.42 -12.88 4.89
N LYS A 42 5.79 -12.78 6.18
CA LYS A 42 5.97 -11.48 6.87
C LYS A 42 6.94 -10.55 6.14
N THR A 43 8.15 -11.02 5.85
CA THR A 43 9.16 -10.27 5.10
C THR A 43 8.67 -9.97 3.68
N THR A 44 8.03 -10.95 3.03
CA THR A 44 7.46 -10.78 1.69
C THR A 44 6.40 -9.67 1.65
N LEU A 45 5.52 -9.57 2.65
CA LEU A 45 4.53 -8.49 2.74
C LEU A 45 5.19 -7.12 2.90
N LEU A 46 6.23 -7.01 3.74
CA LEU A 46 6.98 -5.77 3.92
C LEU A 46 7.74 -5.35 2.65
N GLU A 47 8.38 -6.30 1.96
CA GLU A 47 9.06 -6.06 0.67
C GLU A 47 8.06 -5.58 -0.39
N LEU A 48 6.85 -6.16 -0.44
CA LEU A 48 5.82 -5.70 -1.35
C LEU A 48 5.39 -4.26 -1.06
N ILE A 49 5.14 -3.94 0.21
CA ILE A 49 4.80 -2.56 0.62
C ILE A 49 5.92 -1.60 0.21
N GLN A 50 7.18 -1.94 0.48
CA GLN A 50 8.33 -1.11 0.11
C GLN A 50 8.43 -0.93 -1.41
N ASN A 51 8.32 -2.01 -2.18
CA ASN A 51 8.39 -1.95 -3.64
C ASN A 51 7.25 -1.10 -4.21
N SER A 52 6.04 -1.26 -3.65
CA SER A 52 4.87 -0.45 -3.96
C SER A 52 5.15 1.05 -3.80
N LEU A 53 5.85 1.46 -2.75
CA LEU A 53 6.14 2.86 -2.49
C LEU A 53 7.33 3.44 -3.29
N THR A 54 8.17 2.59 -3.91
CA THR A 54 9.45 3.00 -4.53
C THR A 54 9.49 2.86 -6.05
N THR A 55 8.60 2.07 -6.66
CA THR A 55 8.55 1.88 -8.12
C THR A 55 7.42 2.70 -8.78
N HIS A 56 7.52 2.89 -10.10
CA HIS A 56 6.63 3.73 -10.91
C HIS A 56 5.24 3.09 -11.07
N PHE A 57 4.44 3.12 -10.03
CA PHE A 57 3.05 2.73 -10.12
C PHE A 57 2.23 3.83 -10.79
N ARG A 58 1.22 3.41 -11.56
CA ARG A 58 0.25 4.34 -12.14
C ARG A 58 -0.62 4.89 -11.03
N PHE A 59 -0.51 6.18 -10.79
CA PHE A 59 -1.42 6.92 -9.93
C PHE A 59 -2.80 6.94 -10.58
N ASP A 60 -3.77 6.28 -9.96
CA ASP A 60 -5.18 6.57 -10.21
C ASP A 60 -5.71 7.35 -9.01
N ASN A 61 -6.03 8.63 -9.22
CA ASN A 61 -6.55 9.49 -8.17
C ASN A 61 -8.05 9.19 -8.04
N ASN A 62 -8.40 8.30 -7.11
CA ASN A 62 -9.74 8.25 -6.55
C ASN A 62 -9.77 9.11 -5.28
N ASP A 63 -10.92 9.71 -4.98
CA ASP A 63 -11.05 10.83 -4.02
C ASP A 63 -10.40 10.62 -2.63
N ASP A 64 -10.15 9.37 -2.19
CA ASP A 64 -9.63 9.05 -0.85
C ASP A 64 -8.48 8.03 -0.81
N ALA A 65 -7.90 7.65 -1.96
CA ALA A 65 -6.86 6.60 -2.02
C ALA A 65 -5.89 6.78 -3.21
N ILE A 66 -4.61 6.45 -3.00
CA ILE A 66 -3.67 6.19 -4.09
C ILE A 66 -3.66 4.70 -4.34
N ASP A 67 -3.79 4.29 -5.60
CA ASP A 67 -3.74 2.89 -5.99
C ASP A 67 -2.38 2.56 -6.62
N PHE A 68 -1.75 1.48 -6.17
CA PHE A 68 -0.56 0.93 -6.78
C PHE A 68 -1.00 -0.31 -7.57
N VAL A 69 -0.67 -0.41 -8.86
CA VAL A 69 -0.98 -1.58 -9.72
C VAL A 69 0.27 -2.05 -10.45
N ASP A 70 0.72 -3.28 -10.20
CA ASP A 70 1.87 -3.87 -10.89
C ASP A 70 1.57 -3.99 -12.39
N LYS A 71 2.60 -3.87 -13.23
CA LYS A 71 2.49 -4.03 -14.69
C LYS A 71 2.12 -5.46 -15.09
N ASP A 72 2.42 -6.43 -14.23
CA ASP A 72 1.92 -7.80 -14.36
C ASP A 72 0.48 -7.88 -13.83
N ALA A 73 -0.50 -7.93 -14.72
CA ALA A 73 -1.93 -8.00 -14.40
C ALA A 73 -2.32 -9.25 -13.58
N THR A 74 -1.43 -10.24 -13.45
CA THR A 74 -1.62 -11.41 -12.59
C THR A 74 -1.18 -11.18 -11.14
N LYS A 75 -0.45 -10.09 -10.87
CA LYS A 75 0.08 -9.71 -9.56
C LYS A 75 -0.46 -8.34 -9.14
N LEU A 76 -1.77 -8.25 -8.91
CA LEU A 76 -2.38 -7.01 -8.47
C LEU A 76 -2.12 -6.82 -6.96
N ILE A 77 -1.38 -5.77 -6.62
CA ILE A 77 -1.13 -5.34 -5.23
C ILE A 77 -1.70 -3.94 -5.07
N TYR A 78 -2.92 -3.87 -4.58
CA TYR A 78 -3.62 -2.64 -4.26
C TYR A 78 -3.19 -2.16 -2.86
N ILE A 79 -2.69 -0.93 -2.75
CA ILE A 79 -2.37 -0.31 -1.45
C ILE A 79 -3.02 1.06 -1.37
N SER A 80 -4.14 1.16 -0.68
CA SER A 80 -4.76 2.46 -0.38
C SER A 80 -4.00 3.14 0.75
N VAL A 81 -3.48 4.35 0.51
CA VAL A 81 -2.88 5.21 1.52
C VAL A 81 -3.70 6.48 1.73
N PHE A 82 -3.75 6.97 2.97
CA PHE A 82 -4.36 8.24 3.34
C PHE A 82 -3.31 9.22 3.85
N ASP A 83 -3.41 10.48 3.44
CA ASP A 83 -2.73 11.61 4.08
C ASP A 83 -3.71 12.76 4.17
N HIS A 84 -3.63 13.53 5.26
CA HIS A 84 -4.34 14.80 5.37
C HIS A 84 -3.32 15.94 5.46
N PRO A 85 -3.47 17.05 4.71
CA PRO A 85 -4.45 17.36 3.67
C PRO A 85 -3.97 16.94 2.25
N LYS A 86 -4.94 16.72 1.33
CA LYS A 86 -4.76 16.30 -0.08
C LYS A 86 -3.68 17.09 -0.85
N GLU A 87 -3.50 18.37 -0.53
CA GLU A 87 -2.53 19.27 -1.17
C GLU A 87 -1.07 18.94 -0.83
N LEU A 88 -0.81 18.39 0.37
CA LEU A 88 0.55 18.06 0.80
C LEU A 88 1.06 16.81 0.08
N VAL A 89 0.16 15.90 -0.28
CA VAL A 89 0.47 14.66 -1.00
C VAL A 89 0.84 14.95 -2.44
N SER A 90 0.03 15.75 -3.15
CA SER A 90 0.33 16.12 -4.53
C SER A 90 1.62 16.94 -4.61
N SER A 91 1.86 17.86 -3.67
CA SER A 91 3.10 18.64 -3.59
C SER A 91 4.31 17.74 -3.31
N LYS A 92 4.28 16.92 -2.25
CA LYS A 92 5.43 16.08 -1.87
C LYS A 92 5.73 14.99 -2.89
N ILE A 93 4.72 14.44 -3.55
CA ILE A 93 4.91 13.47 -4.62
C ILE A 93 5.51 14.17 -5.85
N LYS A 94 5.04 15.37 -6.20
CA LYS A 94 5.62 16.15 -7.29
C LYS A 94 7.08 16.52 -7.00
N ASP A 95 7.38 17.00 -5.79
CA ASP A 95 8.75 17.34 -5.36
C ASP A 95 9.68 16.11 -5.39
N PHE A 96 9.17 14.92 -5.04
CA PHE A 96 9.91 13.68 -5.11
C PHE A 96 10.14 13.18 -6.55
N LEU A 97 9.15 13.34 -7.43
CA LEU A 97 9.26 12.99 -8.85
C LEU A 97 10.16 13.95 -9.63
N ASP A 98 10.16 15.25 -9.28
CA ASP A 98 11.04 16.26 -9.88
C ASP A 98 12.52 16.06 -9.47
N TYR A 99 12.78 15.26 -8.44
CA TYR A 99 14.13 14.93 -7.95
C TYR A 99 14.75 13.69 -8.61
N LEU A 100 13.96 12.88 -9.32
CA LEU A 100 14.39 11.65 -10.02
C LEU A 100 14.66 11.93 -11.51
#